data_AF-A0A956CQH4-F1
#
_entry.id   AF-A0A956CQH4-F1
#
_cell.length_a   1.000
_cell.length_b   1.000
_cell.length_c   1.000
_cell.angle_alpha   90.00
_cell.angle_beta   90.00
_cell.angle_gamma   90.00
#
_symmetry.space_group_name_H-M   'P 1'
#
loop_
_entity.id
_entity.type
_entity.pdbx_description
1 polymer ?
#
loop_
_entity_poly.entity_id
_entity_poly.type
_entity_poly.pdbx_seq_one_letter_code
_entity_poly.pdbx_strand_id
1 'polypeptide(L)'
;MTSPVQILRPRAEDVPDSPAAFLEWLGRASILIVEGRDASRTRVVSGLMHGNEPSGLHGIHAWIGSGEVPAVRTAFFIGGVDAARTSPELTHRFVPGRRDLNR
;
A
#
# COMPACT_ATOMS: atom_id res chain seq x y z
N MET A 1 -5.89 -3.71 21.66
CA MET A 1 -5.09 -4.24 20.54
C MET A 1 -5.23 -3.27 19.37
N THR A 2 -4.13 -2.73 18.86
CA THR A 2 -4.13 -1.96 17.61
C THR A 2 -4.42 -2.90 16.43
N SER A 3 -5.23 -2.45 15.47
CA SER A 3 -5.51 -3.20 14.24
C SER A 3 -4.20 -3.55 13.51
N PRO A 4 -4.04 -4.77 12.97
CA PRO A 4 -2.85 -5.14 12.19
C PRO A 4 -2.74 -4.35 10.87
N VAL A 5 -3.85 -3.79 10.40
CA VAL A 5 -3.94 -2.95 9.21
C VAL A 5 -4.36 -1.55 9.62
N GLN A 6 -3.65 -0.53 9.14
CA GLN A 6 -4.08 0.87 9.31
C GLN A 6 -4.85 1.38 8.11
N ILE A 7 -5.68 2.40 8.34
CA ILE A 7 -6.45 3.06 7.30
C ILE A 7 -6.01 4.52 7.26
N LEU A 8 -5.59 4.97 6.09
CA LEU A 8 -5.12 6.33 5.84
C LEU A 8 -5.95 6.96 4.70
N ARG A 9 -6.02 8.29 4.67
CA ARG A 9 -6.68 9.07 3.62
C ARG A 9 -5.71 10.11 3.07
N PRO A 10 -4.62 9.69 2.42
CA PRO A 10 -3.58 10.60 1.99
C PRO A 10 -4.07 11.46 0.82
N ARG A 11 -3.54 12.67 0.76
CA ARG A 11 -3.47 13.48 -0.46
C ARG A 11 -2.09 13.30 -1.11
N ALA A 12 -1.94 13.82 -2.32
CA ALA A 12 -0.66 13.72 -3.03
C ALA A 12 0.49 14.34 -2.22
N GLU A 13 0.25 15.47 -1.58
CA GLU A 13 1.23 16.18 -0.76
C GLU A 13 1.64 15.46 0.54
N ASP A 14 0.86 14.46 0.98
CA ASP A 14 1.16 13.68 2.18
C ASP A 14 2.11 12.50 1.89
N VAL A 15 2.26 12.12 0.62
CA VAL A 15 3.01 10.92 0.21
C VAL A 15 4.49 11.27 -0.01
N PRO A 16 5.43 10.53 0.59
CA PRO A 16 6.87 10.77 0.38
C PRO A 16 7.29 10.66 -1.10
N ASP A 17 8.32 11.39 -1.51
CA ASP A 17 8.73 11.50 -2.92
C ASP A 17 9.40 10.24 -3.52
N SER A 18 9.68 9.22 -2.72
CA SER A 18 10.31 7.97 -3.19
C SER A 18 9.57 6.72 -2.71
N PRO A 19 9.58 5.62 -3.50
CA PRO A 19 8.96 4.37 -3.07
C PRO A 19 9.53 3.78 -1.78
N ALA A 20 10.83 3.95 -1.54
CA ALA A 20 11.48 3.50 -0.30
C ALA A 20 10.97 4.29 0.91
N ALA A 21 10.94 5.62 0.82
CA ALA A 21 10.39 6.46 1.88
C ALA A 21 8.88 6.21 2.08
N PHE A 22 8.14 5.91 1.01
CA PHE A 22 6.74 5.52 1.08
C PHE A 22 6.56 4.19 1.83
N LEU A 23 7.39 3.18 1.55
CA LEU A 23 7.37 1.91 2.29
C LEU A 23 7.60 2.11 3.79
N GLU A 24 8.59 2.93 4.15
CA GLU A 24 8.89 3.26 5.54
C GLU A 24 7.75 4.07 6.20
N TRP A 25 7.17 5.03 5.48
CA TRP A 25 6.02 5.80 5.94
C TRP A 25 4.79 4.92 6.20
N LEU A 26 4.55 3.91 5.35
CA LEU A 26 3.52 2.91 5.61
C LEU A 26 3.84 2.16 6.90
N GLY A 27 5.04 1.61 7.04
CA GLY A 27 5.52 0.95 8.27
C GLY A 27 4.81 -0.37 8.65
N ARG A 28 3.58 -0.62 8.18
CA ARG A 28 2.80 -1.84 8.33
C ARG A 28 1.74 -1.93 7.22
N ALA A 29 1.04 -3.07 7.15
CA ALA A 29 -0.06 -3.27 6.22
C ALA A 29 -1.08 -2.12 6.29
N SER A 30 -1.50 -1.60 5.14
CA SER A 30 -2.25 -0.35 5.06
C SER A 30 -3.35 -0.39 4.00
N ILE A 31 -4.45 0.32 4.26
CA ILE A 31 -5.47 0.69 3.28
C ILE A 31 -5.42 2.20 3.10
N LEU A 32 -5.11 2.67 1.89
CA LEU A 32 -5.15 4.09 1.54
C LEU A 32 -6.44 4.37 0.78
N ILE A 33 -7.29 5.25 1.30
CA ILE A 33 -8.57 5.58 0.68
C ILE A 33 -8.46 6.94 -0.01
N VAL A 34 -8.67 6.94 -1.32
CA VAL A 34 -8.79 8.16 -2.14
C VAL A 34 -10.24 8.29 -2.60
N GLU A 35 -10.85 9.42 -2.27
CA GLU A 35 -12.21 9.72 -2.71
C GLU A 35 -12.22 10.01 -4.22
N GLY A 36 -13.17 9.41 -4.94
CA GLY A 36 -13.34 9.64 -6.36
C GLY A 36 -14.49 10.59 -6.66
N ARG A 37 -14.72 10.84 -7.95
CA ARG A 37 -15.86 11.64 -8.42
C ARG A 37 -17.21 11.03 -8.00
N ASP A 38 -17.31 9.70 -7.98
CA ASP A 38 -18.47 8.96 -7.47
C ASP A 38 -18.12 8.14 -6.21
N ALA A 39 -18.57 8.65 -5.07
CA ALA A 39 -18.40 8.03 -3.77
C ALA A 39 -19.43 6.93 -3.44
N SER A 40 -20.42 6.65 -4.30
CA SER A 40 -21.41 5.59 -4.07
C SER A 40 -20.87 4.19 -4.37
N ARG A 41 -19.79 4.11 -5.16
CA ARG A 41 -19.12 2.88 -5.56
C ARG A 41 -17.71 2.84 -5.02
N THR A 42 -17.17 1.63 -4.88
CA THR A 42 -15.78 1.44 -4.44
C THR A 42 -15.07 0.40 -5.31
N ARG A 43 -13.80 0.66 -5.59
CA ARG A 43 -12.85 -0.28 -6.20
C ARG A 43 -11.69 -0.49 -5.26
N VAL A 44 -11.26 -1.73 -5.13
CA VAL A 44 -10.08 -2.10 -4.34
C VAL A 44 -8.97 -2.46 -5.31
N VAL A 45 -7.81 -1.84 -5.12
CA VAL A 45 -6.57 -2.17 -5.82
C VAL A 45 -5.62 -2.74 -4.78
N SER A 46 -5.25 -4.01 -4.89
CA SER A 46 -4.28 -4.65 -4.00
C SER A 46 -2.90 -4.67 -4.65
N GLY A 47 -1.88 -4.23 -3.91
CA GLY A 47 -0.48 -4.28 -4.32
C GLY A 47 0.40 -4.82 -3.20
N LEU A 48 1.62 -5.22 -3.54
CA LEU A 48 2.62 -5.74 -2.60
C LEU A 48 2.06 -6.87 -1.71
N MET A 49 1.30 -7.81 -2.29
CA MET A 49 0.77 -8.95 -1.51
C MET A 49 1.89 -9.87 -1.02
N HIS A 50 2.98 -9.94 -1.78
CA HIS A 50 4.26 -10.47 -1.36
C HIS A 50 5.30 -9.34 -1.28
N GLY A 51 6.17 -9.38 -0.27
CA GLY A 51 7.14 -8.32 0.00
C GLY A 51 8.23 -8.16 -1.06
N ASN A 52 8.45 -9.19 -1.88
CA ASN A 52 9.43 -9.21 -2.96
C ASN A 52 8.86 -8.88 -4.34
N GLU A 53 7.61 -8.38 -4.41
CA GLU A 53 6.92 -7.99 -5.64
C GLU A 53 6.60 -6.48 -5.62
N PRO A 54 7.62 -5.59 -5.75
CA PRO A 54 7.48 -4.16 -5.47
C PRO A 54 6.73 -3.36 -6.55
N SER A 55 6.45 -3.93 -7.72
CA SER A 55 5.82 -3.21 -8.83
C SER A 55 4.45 -2.61 -8.46
N GLY A 56 3.66 -3.34 -7.66
CA GLY A 56 2.39 -2.83 -7.13
C GLY A 56 2.57 -1.64 -6.19
N LEU A 57 3.59 -1.66 -5.33
CA LEU A 57 3.92 -0.54 -4.45
C LEU A 57 4.31 0.70 -5.28
N HIS A 58 5.17 0.53 -6.29
CA HIS A 58 5.62 1.62 -7.15
C HIS A 58 4.46 2.24 -7.95
N GLY A 59 3.60 1.41 -8.53
CA GLY A 59 2.44 1.88 -9.28
C GLY A 59 1.44 2.65 -8.41
N ILE A 60 1.20 2.17 -7.19
CA ILE A 60 0.32 2.86 -6.23
C ILE A 60 0.96 4.18 -5.77
N HIS A 61 2.25 4.17 -5.43
CA HIS A 61 3.01 5.38 -5.06
C HIS A 61 2.92 6.46 -6.13
N ALA A 62 3.27 6.12 -7.37
CA ALA A 62 3.23 7.05 -8.50
C ALA A 62 1.81 7.57 -8.78
N TRP A 63 0.79 6.70 -8.69
CA TRP A 63 -0.58 7.10 -8.96
C TRP A 63 -1.12 8.05 -7.88
N ILE A 64 -0.92 7.77 -6.59
CA ILE A 64 -1.36 8.69 -5.52
C ILE A 64 -0.60 10.01 -5.59
N GLY A 65 0.73 9.96 -5.82
CA GLY A 65 1.57 11.15 -5.96
C GLY A 65 1.21 12.03 -7.15
N SER A 66 0.56 11.47 -8.19
CA SER A 66 0.08 12.27 -9.33
C SER A 66 -1.07 13.23 -8.98
N GLY A 67 -1.78 13.00 -7.87
CA GLY A 67 -2.94 13.79 -7.47
C GLY A 67 -4.19 13.60 -8.34
N GLU A 68 -4.16 12.64 -9.27
CA GLU A 68 -5.31 12.31 -10.11
C GLU A 68 -6.52 11.86 -9.28
N VAL A 69 -7.72 12.31 -9.69
CA VAL A 69 -8.98 11.96 -9.02
C VAL A 69 -9.60 10.72 -9.69
N PRO A 70 -9.79 9.61 -8.96
CA PRO A 70 -10.36 8.40 -9.55
C PRO A 70 -11.83 8.58 -9.89
N ALA A 71 -12.35 7.75 -10.80
CA ALA A 71 -13.76 7.81 -11.19
C ALA A 71 -14.71 7.49 -10.02
N VAL A 72 -14.31 6.55 -9.15
CA VAL A 72 -15.06 6.15 -7.96
C VAL A 72 -14.12 6.13 -6.75
N ARG A 73 -14.63 5.98 -5.52
CA ARG A 73 -13.75 5.75 -4.36
C ARG A 73 -12.82 4.58 -4.64
N THR A 74 -11.52 4.79 -4.45
CA THR A 74 -10.52 3.74 -4.62
C THR A 74 -9.83 3.50 -3.29
N ALA A 75 -9.79 2.23 -2.87
CA ALA A 75 -9.03 1.78 -1.72
C ALA A 75 -7.81 0.99 -2.20
N PHE A 76 -6.62 1.47 -1.89
CA PHE A 76 -5.36 0.79 -2.16
C PHE A 76 -4.96 -0.04 -0.96
N PHE A 77 -5.01 -1.37 -1.09
CA PHE A 77 -4.52 -2.27 -0.07
C PHE A 77 -3.06 -2.64 -0.34
N ILE A 78 -2.19 -2.38 0.63
CA ILE A 78 -0.76 -2.68 0.59
C ILE A 78 -0.45 -3.62 1.75
N GLY A 79 -0.34 -4.93 1.45
CA GLY A 79 -0.40 -5.98 2.47
C GLY A 79 0.95 -6.41 3.03
N GLY A 80 1.90 -6.73 2.16
CA GLY A 80 3.20 -7.32 2.47
C GLY A 80 4.26 -6.34 2.96
N VAL A 81 3.87 -5.24 3.60
CA VAL A 81 4.78 -4.19 4.08
C VAL A 81 5.83 -4.73 5.04
N ASP A 82 5.43 -5.56 6.02
CA ASP A 82 6.38 -6.14 6.98
C ASP A 82 7.41 -7.05 6.30
N ALA A 83 6.99 -7.84 5.30
CA ALA A 83 7.88 -8.68 4.52
C ALA A 83 8.83 -7.83 3.66
N ALA A 84 8.31 -6.79 3.01
CA ALA A 84 9.09 -5.87 2.20
C ALA A 84 10.15 -5.10 3.00
N ARG A 85 9.87 -4.77 4.27
CA ARG A 85 10.80 -4.10 5.20
C ARG A 85 11.77 -5.05 5.90
N THR A 86 11.56 -6.37 5.81
CA THR A 86 12.45 -7.36 6.44
C THR A 86 13.79 -7.38 5.69
N SER A 87 14.89 -7.05 6.36
CA SER A 87 16.21 -6.99 5.73
C SER A 87 16.68 -8.36 5.22
N PRO A 88 17.23 -8.45 3.99
CA PRO A 88 17.37 -7.36 3.01
C PRO A 88 16.01 -6.94 2.42
N GLU A 89 15.76 -5.63 2.36
CA GLU A 89 14.47 -5.09 1.89
C GLU A 89 14.08 -5.61 0.51
N LEU A 90 12.77 -5.78 0.30
CA LEU A 90 12.16 -6.24 -0.95
C LEU A 90 12.66 -7.63 -1.43
N THR A 91 13.27 -8.44 -0.57
CA THR A 91 13.72 -9.80 -0.94
C THR A 91 12.82 -10.91 -0.39
N HIS A 92 12.08 -10.64 0.68
CA HIS A 92 11.23 -11.62 1.34
C HIS A 92 9.83 -11.65 0.74
N ARG A 93 9.39 -12.84 0.27
CA ARG A 93 8.01 -13.05 -0.20
C ARG A 93 6.98 -12.83 0.90
N PHE A 94 7.25 -13.37 2.09
CA PHE A 94 6.47 -13.19 3.31
C PHE A 94 7.45 -13.17 4.50
N VAL A 95 7.00 -12.73 5.67
CA VAL A 95 7.85 -12.67 6.86
C VAL A 95 8.30 -14.09 7.26
N PRO A 96 9.61 -14.37 7.41
CA PRO A 96 10.09 -15.69 7.81
C PRO A 96 9.41 -16.22 9.08
N GLY A 97 8.99 -17.49 9.05
CA GLY A 97 8.26 -18.12 10.17
C GLY A 97 6.80 -17.69 10.33
N ARG A 98 6.25 -16.91 9.38
CA ARG A 98 4.83 -16.52 9.35
C ARG A 98 4.13 -17.12 8.14
N ARG A 99 2.79 -17.10 8.17
CA ARG A 99 1.95 -17.56 7.05
C ARG A 99 2.03 -16.56 5.90
N ASP A 100 1.97 -17.08 4.67
CA ASP A 100 1.81 -16.28 3.45
C ASP A 100 0.43 -15.60 3.46
N LEU A 101 0.38 -14.29 3.22
CA LEU A 101 -0.84 -13.49 3.21
C LEU A 101 -1.85 -13.99 2.17
N ASN A 102 -1.38 -14.57 1.07
CA ASN A 102 -2.19 -14.99 -0.08
C ASN A 102 -2.41 -16.52 -0.14
N ARG A 103 -2.39 -17.19 1.02
CA ARG A 103 -2.59 -18.64 1.20
C ARG A 103 -3.34 -18.93 2.48
#